data_AF-A0AAU7AR63-F1
#
_entry.id   AF-A0AAU7AR63-F1
#
_cell.length_a   1.000
_cell.length_b   1.000
_cell.length_c   1.000
_cell.angle_alpha   90.00
_cell.angle_beta   90.00
_cell.angle_gamma   90.00
#
_symmetry.space_group_name_H-M   'P 1'
#
loop_
_entity.id
_entity.type
_entity.pdbx_description
1 polymer ?
#
loop_
_entity_poly.entity_id
_entity_poly.type
_entity_poly.pdbx_seq_one_letter_code
_entity_poly.pdbx_strand_id
1 'polypeptide(L)'
;MIPVQGLQFHYSLHELAAGRIGYRRWRWELWHGATLHATGWCGTKVGAEYALRTYAAKWAHRFFGLTAPGIEAMPELSGTRLEPGSVARFSTGRVDYALVPRGLDTGAAPLAATG
;
A
#
# COMPACT_ATOMS: atom_id res chain seq x y z
N MET A 1 -7.47 29.16 5.96
CA MET A 1 -6.19 28.44 5.85
C MET A 1 -6.49 27.06 5.31
N ILE A 2 -6.25 26.83 4.02
CA ILE A 2 -6.52 25.52 3.39
C ILE A 2 -5.38 24.60 3.85
N PRO A 3 -5.64 23.47 4.52
CA PRO A 3 -4.56 22.58 4.92
C PRO A 3 -3.83 22.13 3.65
N VAL A 4 -2.54 22.40 3.56
CA VAL A 4 -1.66 21.77 2.57
C VAL A 4 -1.73 20.28 2.88
N GLN A 5 -2.52 19.54 2.11
CA GLN A 5 -2.69 18.12 2.32
C GLN A 5 -1.33 17.48 2.01
N GLY A 6 -0.66 16.95 3.05
CA GLY A 6 0.56 16.17 2.89
C GLY A 6 0.38 15.09 1.82
N LEU A 7 1.46 14.70 1.15
CA LEU A 7 1.45 13.80 0.00
C LEU A 7 0.54 12.58 0.22
N GLN A 8 -0.41 12.34 -0.67
CA GLN A 8 -1.37 11.24 -0.55
C GLN A 8 -1.18 10.22 -1.66
N PHE A 9 -0.98 8.98 -1.27
CA PHE A 9 -1.08 7.85 -2.18
C PHE A 9 -2.38 7.12 -1.96
N HIS A 10 -2.99 6.71 -3.05
CA HIS A 10 -4.13 5.81 -3.01
C HIS A 10 -3.62 4.38 -3.13
N TYR A 11 -4.22 3.44 -2.40
CA TYR A 11 -3.80 2.06 -2.43
C TYR A 11 -4.95 1.07 -2.55
N SER A 12 -4.72 -0.02 -3.28
CA SER A 12 -5.58 -1.20 -3.26
C SER A 12 -4.83 -2.32 -2.57
N LEU A 13 -5.44 -3.01 -1.62
CA LEU A 13 -4.86 -4.18 -0.96
C LEU A 13 -5.95 -5.22 -0.74
N HIS A 14 -5.94 -6.27 -1.55
CA HIS A 14 -6.98 -7.31 -1.51
C HIS A 14 -6.39 -8.71 -1.66
N GLU A 15 -7.07 -9.67 -1.04
CA GLU A 15 -6.79 -11.09 -1.20
C GLU A 15 -7.33 -11.57 -2.54
N LEU A 16 -6.49 -12.23 -3.33
CA LEU A 16 -6.89 -12.95 -4.52
C LEU A 16 -7.39 -14.33 -4.12
N ALA A 17 -8.47 -14.78 -4.76
CA ALA A 17 -9.00 -16.13 -4.59
C ALA A 17 -7.88 -17.17 -4.74
N ALA A 18 -7.85 -18.14 -3.83
CA ALA A 18 -6.93 -19.26 -3.89
C ALA A 18 -7.12 -19.98 -5.23
N GLY A 19 -6.06 -20.06 -6.03
CA GLY A 19 -6.09 -20.84 -7.27
C GLY A 19 -6.17 -22.34 -6.97
N ARG A 20 -6.16 -23.16 -8.02
CA ARG A 20 -6.17 -24.64 -7.94
C ARG A 20 -5.08 -25.26 -7.06
N ILE A 21 -4.06 -24.48 -6.69
CA ILE A 21 -2.87 -24.88 -5.93
C ILE A 21 -2.92 -24.38 -4.46
N GLY A 22 -4.05 -23.86 -3.97
CA GLY A 22 -4.32 -23.65 -2.54
C GLY A 22 -3.63 -22.46 -1.86
N TYR A 23 -2.68 -21.77 -2.51
CA TYR A 23 -2.01 -20.61 -1.90
C TYR A 23 -2.81 -19.32 -2.08
N ARG A 24 -3.06 -18.65 -0.97
CA ARG A 24 -3.61 -17.29 -0.91
C ARG A 24 -2.55 -16.30 -1.41
N ARG A 25 -2.95 -15.36 -2.26
CA ARG A 25 -2.07 -14.33 -2.79
C ARG A 25 -2.69 -12.98 -2.50
N TRP A 26 -1.88 -12.03 -2.05
CA TRP A 26 -2.31 -10.66 -1.80
C TRP A 26 -1.83 -9.80 -2.94
N ARG A 27 -2.74 -9.11 -3.62
CA ARG A 27 -2.41 -8.10 -4.62
C ARG A 27 -2.40 -6.74 -3.96
N TRP A 28 -1.38 -5.96 -4.30
CA TRP A 28 -1.23 -4.60 -3.82
C TRP A 28 -0.96 -3.66 -4.98
N GLU A 29 -1.53 -2.46 -4.90
CA GLU A 29 -1.40 -1.43 -5.91
C GLU A 29 -1.21 -0.08 -5.25
N LEU A 30 -0.29 0.72 -5.78
CA LEU A 30 0.04 2.06 -5.31
C LEU A 30 -0.21 3.06 -6.42
N TRP A 31 -1.01 4.08 -6.11
CA TRP A 31 -1.50 5.08 -7.03
C TRP A 31 -1.21 6.49 -6.49
N HIS A 32 -1.05 7.45 -7.39
CA HIS A 32 -1.03 8.87 -7.06
C HIS A 32 -1.90 9.60 -8.09
N GLY A 33 -3.00 10.19 -7.63
CA GLY A 33 -4.08 10.64 -8.51
C GLY A 33 -4.61 9.52 -9.40
N ALA A 34 -4.67 9.76 -10.72
CA ALA A 34 -5.13 8.78 -11.71
C ALA A 34 -4.04 7.79 -12.16
N THR A 35 -2.78 7.98 -11.72
CA THR A 35 -1.63 7.22 -12.21
C THR A 35 -1.29 6.05 -11.29
N LEU A 36 -1.17 4.85 -11.86
CA LEU A 36 -0.60 3.68 -11.17
C LEU A 36 0.92 3.81 -11.15
N HIS A 37 1.51 3.80 -9.96
CA HIS A 37 2.97 3.91 -9.80
C HIS A 37 3.66 2.58 -9.54
N ALA A 38 3.01 1.68 -8.80
CA ALA A 38 3.57 0.36 -8.53
C ALA A 38 2.45 -0.65 -8.27
N THR A 39 2.69 -1.90 -8.63
CA THR A 39 1.78 -3.00 -8.34
C THR A 39 2.59 -4.28 -8.13
N GLY A 40 2.04 -5.19 -7.34
CA GLY A 40 2.65 -6.48 -7.13
C GLY A 40 1.76 -7.46 -6.39
N TRP A 41 2.35 -8.59 -6.06
CA TRP A 41 1.73 -9.70 -5.36
C TRP A 41 2.67 -10.29 -4.32
N CYS A 42 2.12 -10.71 -3.19
CA CYS A 42 2.84 -11.36 -2.11
C CYS A 42 2.06 -12.59 -1.62
N GLY A 43 2.77 -13.57 -1.05
CA GLY A 43 2.12 -14.75 -0.45
C GLY A 43 1.41 -14.46 0.88
N THR A 44 1.67 -13.32 1.50
CA THR A 44 1.09 -12.94 2.79
C THR A 44 0.61 -11.49 2.77
N LYS A 45 -0.41 -11.20 3.60
CA LYS A 45 -0.91 -9.84 3.84
C LYS A 45 0.22 -8.92 4.30
N VAL A 46 1.00 -9.36 5.28
CA VAL A 46 2.14 -8.61 5.85
C VAL A 46 3.18 -8.28 4.78
N GLY A 47 3.49 -9.21 3.89
CA GLY A 47 4.42 -8.97 2.78
C GLY A 47 3.89 -7.92 1.80
N ALA A 48 2.60 -7.96 1.49
CA ALA A 48 1.96 -6.97 0.62
C ALA A 48 1.90 -5.58 1.27
N GLU A 49 1.56 -5.49 2.56
CA GLU A 49 1.63 -4.25 3.34
C GLU A 49 3.04 -3.66 3.33
N TYR A 50 4.05 -4.48 3.63
CA TYR A 50 5.45 -4.07 3.66
C TYR A 50 5.91 -3.56 2.29
N ALA A 51 5.60 -4.29 1.22
CA ALA A 51 5.91 -3.87 -0.15
C ALA A 51 5.26 -2.52 -0.47
N LEU A 52 3.96 -2.37 -0.18
CA LEU A 52 3.25 -1.14 -0.49
C LEU A 52 3.85 0.10 0.19
N ARG A 53 4.17 -0.03 1.48
CA ARG A 53 4.79 1.03 2.28
C ARG A 53 6.20 1.35 1.81
N THR A 54 6.95 0.33 1.41
CA THR A 54 8.28 0.48 0.81
C THR A 54 8.22 1.31 -0.47
N TYR A 55 7.32 0.96 -1.38
CA TYR A 55 7.17 1.68 -2.64
C TYR A 55 6.65 3.10 -2.43
N ALA A 56 5.73 3.31 -1.49
CA ALA A 56 5.25 4.64 -1.12
C ALA A 56 6.38 5.52 -0.58
N ALA A 57 7.18 5.03 0.37
CA ALA A 57 8.32 5.76 0.93
C ALA A 57 9.35 6.12 -0.15
N LYS A 58 9.72 5.16 -1.01
CA LYS A 58 10.67 5.38 -2.11
C LYS A 58 10.16 6.44 -3.08
N TRP A 59 8.89 6.36 -3.45
CA TRP A 59 8.29 7.34 -4.36
C TRP A 59 8.23 8.72 -3.71
N ALA A 60 7.78 8.80 -2.46
CA ALA A 60 7.66 10.06 -1.72
C ALA A 60 9.00 10.79 -1.63
N HIS A 61 10.09 10.07 -1.32
CA HIS A 61 11.43 10.66 -1.30
C HIS A 61 11.85 11.18 -2.68
N ARG A 62 11.64 10.37 -3.73
CA ARG A 62 11.96 10.78 -5.11
C ARG A 62 11.16 12.00 -5.56
N PHE A 63 9.89 12.09 -5.17
CA PHE A 63 9.03 13.23 -5.49
C PHE A 63 9.57 14.54 -4.90
N PHE A 64 10.15 14.49 -3.71
CA PHE A 64 10.82 15.63 -3.08
C PHE A 64 12.31 15.78 -3.45
N GLY A 65 12.82 15.01 -4.41
CA GLY A 65 14.23 15.05 -4.81
C GLY A 65 15.21 14.51 -3.76
N LEU A 66 14.72 13.73 -2.79
CA LEU A 66 15.50 13.11 -1.73
C LEU A 66 15.96 11.71 -2.13
N THR A 67 17.09 11.27 -1.56
CA THR A 67 17.53 9.88 -1.66
C THR A 67 16.51 8.97 -1.02
N ALA A 68 16.06 7.95 -1.75
CA ALA A 68 15.15 6.95 -1.24
C ALA A 68 15.75 6.20 -0.03
N PRO A 69 14.95 5.89 1.01
CA PRO A 69 15.44 5.17 2.17
C PRO A 69 15.97 3.79 1.76
N GLY A 70 17.13 3.42 2.32
CA GLY A 70 17.67 2.07 2.22
C GLY A 70 16.82 1.06 3.00
N ILE A 71 17.11 -0.23 2.81
CA ILE A 71 16.39 -1.31 3.51
C ILE A 71 16.50 -1.17 5.04
N GLU A 72 17.60 -0.59 5.52
CA GLU A 72 17.86 -0.37 6.96
C GLU A 72 16.97 0.68 7.62
N ALA A 73 16.36 1.60 6.86
CA ALA A 73 15.39 2.57 7.36
C ALA A 73 13.94 2.05 7.29
N MET A 74 13.73 0.84 6.77
CA MET A 74 12.41 0.18 6.73
C MET A 74 11.87 -0.30 8.09
N PRO A 75 12.67 -0.62 9.13
CA PRO A 75 12.14 -0.96 10.46
C PRO A 75 11.36 0.18 11.10
N GLU A 76 11.76 1.44 10.85
CA GLU A 76 11.02 2.63 11.30
C GLU A 76 9.67 2.77 10.61
N LEU A 77 9.55 2.23 9.40
CA LEU A 77 8.24 2.02 8.80
C LEU A 77 7.54 0.95 9.64
N SER A 78 8.03 -0.28 9.74
CA SER A 78 7.35 -1.47 10.29
C SER A 78 6.42 -1.31 11.51
N GLY A 79 6.62 -0.33 12.41
CA GLY A 79 5.76 -0.06 13.58
C GLY A 79 4.28 0.28 13.29
N THR A 80 3.96 0.91 12.16
CA THR A 80 2.54 1.23 11.80
C THR A 80 1.98 0.17 10.85
N ARG A 81 1.14 -0.73 11.37
CA ARG A 81 0.43 -1.72 10.54
C ARG A 81 -0.56 -1.05 9.61
N LEU A 82 -0.63 -1.50 8.36
CA LEU A 82 -1.61 -1.00 7.40
C LEU A 82 -2.78 -1.98 7.31
N GLU A 83 -3.87 -1.69 8.02
CA GLU A 83 -5.09 -2.47 7.85
C GLU A 83 -5.70 -2.19 6.46
N PRO A 84 -6.10 -3.22 5.70
CA PRO A 84 -6.81 -3.05 4.44
C PRO A 84 -8.04 -2.17 4.65
N GLY A 85 -8.26 -1.21 3.75
CA GLY A 85 -9.39 -0.27 3.87
C GLY A 85 -9.22 0.83 4.92
N SER A 86 -8.06 0.93 5.59
CA SER A 86 -7.80 1.97 6.61
C SER A 86 -6.82 3.03 6.11
N VAL A 87 -7.11 4.30 6.38
CA VAL A 87 -6.13 5.36 6.16
C VAL A 87 -5.00 5.23 7.17
N ALA A 88 -3.76 5.22 6.70
CA ALA A 88 -2.58 5.24 7.57
C ALA A 88 -1.63 6.37 7.17
N ARG A 89 -1.02 7.02 8.15
CA ARG A 89 -0.05 8.09 7.96
C ARG A 89 1.34 7.60 8.35
N PHE A 90 2.33 7.99 7.56
CA PHE A 90 3.72 7.60 7.77
C PHE A 90 4.60 8.83 7.70
N SER A 91 5.57 8.86 8.59
CA SER A 91 6.70 9.78 8.55
C SER A 91 7.95 8.94 8.28
N THR A 92 8.74 9.33 7.30
CA THR A 92 9.98 8.64 6.94
C THR A 92 11.05 9.69 6.69
N GLY A 93 12.01 9.79 7.59
CA GLY A 93 12.95 10.92 7.61
C GLY A 93 12.20 12.25 7.73
N ARG A 94 12.29 13.09 6.69
CA ARG A 94 11.63 14.42 6.61
C ARG A 94 10.36 14.43 5.75
N VAL A 95 9.87 13.27 5.34
CA VAL A 95 8.74 13.16 4.42
C VAL A 95 7.55 12.55 5.14
N ASP A 96 6.44 13.29 5.16
CA ASP A 96 5.15 12.82 5.62
C ASP A 96 4.25 12.48 4.44
N TYR A 97 3.60 11.33 4.51
CA TYR A 97 2.62 10.92 3.50
C TYR A 97 1.51 10.06 4.10
N ALA A 98 0.38 10.02 3.42
CA ALA A 98 -0.75 9.17 3.77
C ALA A 98 -0.95 8.08 2.72
N LEU A 99 -1.29 6.89 3.18
CA LEU A 99 -1.87 5.82 2.38
C LEU A 99 -3.38 5.84 2.60
N VAL A 100 -4.12 6.10 1.52
CA VAL A 100 -5.59 6.18 1.51
C VAL A 100 -6.13 5.00 0.71
N PRO A 101 -7.05 4.19 1.25
CA PRO A 101 -7.61 3.07 0.51
C PRO A 101 -8.39 3.56 -0.71
N ARG A 102 -8.17 2.90 -1.86
CA ARG A 102 -8.89 3.12 -3.10
C ARG A 102 -10.01 2.10 -3.19
N GLY A 103 -11.24 2.59 -3.13
CA GLY A 103 -12.41 1.72 -3.03
C GLY A 103 -12.53 1.11 -1.65
N LEU A 104 -13.76 1.09 -1.13
CA LEU A 104 -14.12 0.29 0.01
C LEU A 104 -14.09 -1.18 -0.45
N ASP A 105 -12.95 -1.85 -0.35
CA ASP A 105 -12.94 -3.32 -0.36
C ASP A 105 -13.49 -3.79 1.00
N THR A 106 -14.77 -3.52 1.22
CA THR A 106 -15.56 -4.03 2.34
C THR A 106 -15.83 -5.49 2.04
N GLY A 107 -14.79 -6.32 2.07
CA GLY A 107 -14.87 -7.77 1.83
C GLY A 107 -15.68 -8.10 0.58
N ALA A 108 -15.05 -8.11 -0.59
CA ALA A 108 -15.61 -8.86 -1.71
C ALA A 108 -15.81 -10.33 -1.25
N ALA A 109 -17.04 -10.65 -0.82
CA ALA A 109 -17.50 -12.01 -0.67
C ALA A 109 -17.17 -12.73 -1.99
N PRO A 110 -16.67 -13.98 -1.94
CA PRO A 110 -16.40 -14.71 -3.15
C PRO A 110 -17.71 -14.74 -3.95
N LEU A 111 -17.66 -14.25 -5.19
CA LEU A 111 -18.65 -14.59 -6.20
C LEU A 111 -18.60 -16.11 -6.31
N ALA A 112 -19.50 -16.77 -5.57
CA ALA A 112 -19.79 -18.17 -5.73
C ALA A 112 -20.21 -18.33 -7.19
N ALA A 113 -19.33 -18.93 -7.99
CA ALA A 113 -19.69 -19.42 -9.30
C ALA A 113 -20.73 -20.53 -9.07
N THR A 114 -22.00 -20.18 -9.21
CA THR A 114 -23.07 -21.15 -9.39
C THR A 114 -22.87 -21.77 -10.77
N GLY A 115 -22.51 -23.05 -10.78
CA GLY A 115 -22.58 -23.96 -11.91
C GLY A 115 -23.27 -25.23 -11.45
#